data_AF-A0A953E2Q1-F1
#
_entry.id   AF-A0A953E2Q1-F1
#
_cell.length_a   1.000
_cell.length_b   1.000
_cell.length_c   1.000
_cell.angle_alpha   90.00
_cell.angle_beta   90.00
_cell.angle_gamma   90.00
#
_symmetry.space_group_name_H-M   'P 1'
#
loop_
_entity.id
_entity.type
_entity.pdbx_description
1 polymer ?
#
loop_
_entity_poly.entity_id
_entity_poly.type
_entity_poly.pdbx_seq_one_letter_code
_entity_poly.pdbx_strand_id
1 'polypeptide(L)'
;MDNNVRRIGVLGPPVNVPLERELPRYLPEGVVMNHNQLSRPEAALTKESLIVMSESVMRAARDLAMARPEIILYACTSGSFLEDPGNEARIAERITALTGIVVKAAGVKRSSRLR
;
A
#
# COMPACT_ATOMS: atom_id res chain seq x y z
N MET A 1 -6.45 18.80 19.39
CA MET A 1 -6.79 17.72 18.46
C MET A 1 -6.79 16.43 19.24
N ASP A 2 -7.95 15.78 19.32
CA ASP A 2 -8.00 14.43 19.86
C ASP A 2 -7.37 13.49 18.81
N ASN A 3 -6.23 12.90 19.15
CA ASN A 3 -5.56 11.91 18.31
C ASN A 3 -5.94 10.48 18.69
N ASN A 4 -6.92 10.28 19.56
CA ASN A 4 -7.47 9.00 19.96
C ASN A 4 -8.57 8.50 18.98
N VAL A 5 -8.21 8.45 17.69
CA VAL A 5 -9.06 7.90 16.63
C VAL A 5 -8.46 6.61 16.09
N ARG A 6 -9.31 5.70 15.64
CA ARG A 6 -8.88 4.47 14.97
C ARG A 6 -8.39 4.80 13.57
N ARG A 7 -7.30 4.16 13.13
CA ARG A 7 -6.60 4.54 11.90
C ARG A 7 -6.26 3.36 11.03
N ILE A 8 -6.49 3.52 9.73
CA ILE A 8 -5.88 2.69 8.69
C ILE A 8 -4.81 3.49 7.95
N GLY A 9 -3.69 2.84 7.64
CA GLY A 9 -2.69 3.37 6.74
C GLY A 9 -2.90 2.82 5.33
N VAL A 10 -2.76 3.66 4.30
CA VAL A 10 -2.86 3.24 2.90
C VAL A 10 -1.60 3.65 2.14
N LEU A 11 -0.96 2.68 1.50
CA LEU A 11 0.15 2.89 0.57
C LEU A 11 -0.34 2.66 -0.85
N GLY A 12 -0.15 3.65 -1.72
CA GLY A 12 -0.61 3.60 -3.11
C GLY A 12 0.40 4.21 -4.09
N PRO A 13 0.36 3.82 -5.37
CA PRO A 13 1.16 4.49 -6.39
C PRO A 13 0.67 5.94 -6.59
N PRO A 14 1.53 6.86 -7.04
CA PRO A 14 1.25 8.30 -7.05
C PRO A 14 0.09 8.67 -7.99
N VAL A 15 -0.19 7.85 -9.00
CA VAL A 15 -1.30 8.06 -9.95
C VAL A 15 -2.65 7.52 -9.46
N ASN A 16 -2.69 6.77 -8.35
CA ASN A 16 -3.93 6.19 -7.83
C ASN A 16 -4.67 7.14 -6.87
N VAL A 17 -4.94 8.35 -7.38
CA VAL A 17 -5.69 9.41 -6.68
C VAL A 17 -7.05 8.94 -6.13
N PRO A 18 -7.78 7.99 -6.75
CA PRO A 18 -9.00 7.45 -6.15
C PRO A 18 -8.83 6.86 -4.74
N LEU A 19 -7.64 6.36 -4.36
CA LEU A 19 -7.39 5.92 -2.99
C LEU A 19 -7.54 7.06 -1.98
N GLU A 20 -7.15 8.27 -2.36
CA GLU A 20 -7.27 9.45 -1.50
C GLU A 20 -8.67 10.06 -1.56
N ARG A 21 -9.26 10.08 -2.76
CA ARG A 21 -10.53 10.77 -3.03
C ARG A 21 -11.76 9.96 -2.63
N GLU A 22 -11.78 8.66 -2.91
CA GLU A 22 -12.99 7.83 -2.79
C GLU A 22 -12.94 6.88 -1.60
N LEU A 23 -11.81 6.23 -1.33
CA LEU A 23 -11.73 5.23 -0.25
C LEU A 23 -12.16 5.77 1.13
N PRO A 24 -11.83 7.01 1.54
CA PRO A 24 -12.29 7.56 2.81
C PRO A 24 -13.81 7.58 2.98
N ARG A 25 -14.56 7.64 1.89
CA ARG A 25 -16.04 7.71 1.90
C ARG A 25 -16.69 6.41 2.37
N TYR A 26 -15.93 5.32 2.38
CA TYR A 26 -16.38 3.99 2.78
C TYR A 26 -15.84 3.55 4.15
N LEU A 27 -15.15 4.44 4.86
CA LEU A 27 -14.66 4.13 6.20
C LEU A 27 -15.82 4.02 7.19
N PRO A 28 -15.76 3.07 8.14
CA PRO A 28 -16.69 3.05 9.27
C PRO A 28 -16.62 4.34 10.08
N GLU A 29 -17.69 4.64 10.80
CA GLU A 29 -17.71 5.75 11.75
C GLU A 29 -16.57 5.62 12.78
N GLY A 30 -15.90 6.74 13.07
CA GLY A 30 -14.77 6.79 14.01
C GLY A 30 -13.44 6.25 13.50
N VAL A 31 -13.36 5.82 12.23
CA VAL A 31 -12.12 5.39 11.57
C VAL A 31 -11.64 6.47 10.60
N VAL A 32 -10.37 6.83 10.67
CA VAL A 32 -9.72 7.74 9.71
C VAL A 32 -8.66 7.02 8.89
N MET A 33 -8.32 7.59 7.75
CA MET A 33 -7.30 7.07 6.85
C MET A 33 -6.13 8.04 6.73
N ASN A 34 -4.92 7.52 6.90
CA ASN A 34 -3.69 8.20 6.53
C ASN A 34 -3.14 7.56 5.26
N HIS A 35 -2.83 8.37 4.27
CA HIS A 35 -2.27 7.91 3.00
C HIS A 35 -0.81 8.32 2.87
N ASN A 36 0.02 7.46 2.28
CA ASN A 36 1.33 7.87 1.77
C ASN A 36 1.59 7.27 0.39
N GLN A 37 2.14 8.10 -0.50
CA GLN A 37 2.38 7.74 -1.88
C GLN A 37 3.74 7.05 -2.04
N LEU A 38 3.76 6.03 -2.90
CA LEU A 38 4.99 5.55 -3.51
C LEU A 38 5.54 6.60 -4.48
N SER A 39 6.83 6.55 -4.78
CA SER A 39 7.47 7.47 -5.71
C SER A 39 7.68 6.81 -7.06
N ARG A 40 7.31 7.47 -8.15
CA ARG A 40 7.58 7.01 -9.52
C ARG A 40 8.05 8.21 -10.36
N PRO A 41 9.11 8.07 -11.17
CA PRO A 41 9.69 9.21 -11.90
C PRO A 41 8.78 9.72 -13.02
N GLU A 42 7.89 8.86 -13.52
CA GLU A 42 7.00 9.16 -14.65
C GLU A 42 5.62 8.52 -14.49
N ALA A 43 4.62 9.07 -15.20
CA ALA A 43 3.27 8.54 -15.19
C ALA A 43 3.15 7.21 -15.94
N ALA A 44 3.97 7.00 -16.99
CA ALA A 44 4.01 5.79 -17.78
C ALA A 44 4.40 4.56 -16.93
N LEU A 45 3.85 3.39 -17.27
CA LEU A 45 4.19 2.12 -16.64
C LEU A 45 5.27 1.43 -17.45
N THR A 46 6.53 1.80 -17.20
CA THR A 46 7.72 1.14 -17.72
C THR A 46 8.32 0.21 -16.65
N LYS A 47 9.15 -0.76 -17.04
CA LYS A 47 9.82 -1.66 -16.10
C LYS A 47 10.69 -0.87 -15.12
N GLU A 48 11.42 0.11 -15.62
CA GLU A 48 12.31 0.99 -14.88
C GLU A 48 11.50 1.83 -13.88
N SER A 49 10.37 2.40 -14.31
CA SER A 49 9.49 3.16 -13.41
C SER A 49 8.95 2.30 -12.26
N LEU A 50 8.65 1.02 -12.53
CA LEU A 50 8.14 0.09 -11.53
C LEU A 50 9.23 -0.31 -10.52
N ILE A 51 10.49 -0.48 -10.97
CA ILE A 51 11.64 -0.74 -10.09
C ILE A 51 11.82 0.41 -9.10
N VAL A 52 11.88 1.65 -9.59
CA VAL A 52 12.01 2.84 -8.72
C VAL A 52 10.84 2.94 -7.74
N MET A 53 9.63 2.59 -8.19
CA MET A 53 8.45 2.55 -7.32
C MET A 53 8.58 1.50 -6.21
N SER A 54 9.09 0.31 -6.51
CA SER A 54 9.36 -0.76 -5.53
C SER A 54 10.37 -0.32 -4.47
N GLU A 55 11.44 0.38 -4.87
CA GLU A 55 12.47 0.91 -3.96
C GLU A 55 11.89 1.93 -2.97
N SER A 56 10.86 2.68 -3.38
CA SER A 56 10.23 3.70 -2.53
C SER A 56 9.34 3.15 -1.40
N VAL A 57 8.93 1.88 -1.49
CA VAL A 57 7.92 1.27 -0.58
C VAL A 57 8.34 1.37 0.88
N MET A 58 9.59 1.03 1.19
CA MET A 58 10.05 0.97 2.58
C MET A 58 10.12 2.37 3.21
N ARG A 59 10.53 3.38 2.44
CA ARG A 59 10.51 4.78 2.89
C ARG A 59 9.08 5.24 3.16
N ALA A 60 8.18 5.04 2.21
CA ALA A 60 6.78 5.47 2.35
C ALA A 60 6.08 4.78 3.54
N ALA A 61 6.36 3.49 3.75
CA ALA A 61 5.84 2.73 4.88
C ALA A 61 6.36 3.24 6.23
N ARG A 62 7.66 3.54 6.34
CA ARG A 62 8.26 4.10 7.56
C ARG A 62 7.61 5.42 7.94
N ASP A 63 7.43 6.31 6.96
CA ASP A 63 6.82 7.63 7.17
C ASP A 63 5.35 7.47 7.60
N LEU A 64 4.61 6.57 6.96
CA LEU A 64 3.21 6.29 7.30
C LEU A 64 3.05 5.69 8.71
N ALA A 65 4.00 4.86 9.15
CA ALA A 65 3.97 4.25 10.48
C ALA A 65 4.01 5.29 11.62
N MET A 66 4.54 6.49 11.38
CA MET A 66 4.53 7.59 12.36
C MET A 66 3.11 8.05 12.73
N ALA A 67 2.13 7.83 11.84
CA ALA A 67 0.71 8.06 12.13
C ALA A 67 0.11 7.00 13.07
N ARG A 68 0.86 5.95 13.41
CA ARG A 68 0.47 4.80 14.24
C ARG A 68 -0.87 4.17 13.80
N PRO A 69 -1.02 3.79 12.51
CA PRO A 69 -2.20 3.06 12.08
C PRO A 69 -2.27 1.68 12.74
N GLU A 70 -3.48 1.16 12.92
CA GLU A 70 -3.69 -0.20 13.43
C GLU A 70 -3.35 -1.27 12.39
N ILE A 71 -3.47 -0.91 11.10
CA ILE A 71 -3.21 -1.78 9.95
C ILE A 71 -2.73 -0.94 8.76
N ILE A 72 -1.87 -1.50 7.92
CA ILE A 72 -1.45 -0.89 6.65
C ILE A 72 -2.02 -1.70 5.49
N LEU A 73 -2.67 -1.00 4.55
CA LEU A 73 -3.11 -1.54 3.28
C LEU A 73 -2.14 -1.14 2.17
N TYR A 74 -1.52 -2.12 1.53
CA TYR A 74 -0.68 -1.92 0.35
C TYR A 74 -1.53 -2.07 -0.92
N ALA A 75 -2.01 -0.94 -1.46
CA ALA A 75 -2.87 -0.84 -2.64
C ALA A 75 -2.07 -0.54 -3.92
N CYS A 76 -1.09 -1.38 -4.24
CA CYS A 76 -0.31 -1.25 -5.46
C CYS A 76 -0.20 -2.58 -6.21
N THR A 77 -1.23 -2.88 -7.01
CA THR A 77 -1.24 -4.09 -7.86
C THR A 77 -0.16 -4.01 -8.93
N SER A 78 0.18 -2.83 -9.47
CA SER A 78 1.28 -2.71 -10.44
C SER A 78 2.64 -3.07 -9.85
N GLY A 79 2.86 -2.79 -8.56
CA GLY A 79 4.11 -3.12 -7.86
C GLY A 79 4.29 -4.62 -7.61
N SER A 80 3.21 -5.41 -7.66
CA SER A 80 3.28 -6.85 -7.44
C SER A 80 3.71 -7.68 -8.64
N PHE A 81 3.76 -7.09 -9.84
CA PHE A 81 4.11 -7.82 -11.07
C PHE A 81 5.61 -7.93 -11.38
N LEU A 82 6.48 -7.24 -10.62
CA LEU A 82 7.90 -7.13 -10.98
C LEU A 82 8.73 -8.41 -10.76
N GLU A 83 8.37 -9.27 -9.81
CA GLU A 83 9.28 -10.31 -9.30
C GLU A 83 8.52 -11.61 -8.92
N ASP A 84 7.69 -12.12 -9.82
CA ASP A 84 6.99 -13.41 -9.68
C ASP A 84 5.71 -13.41 -8.79
N PRO A 85 4.82 -14.42 -8.99
CA PRO A 85 3.67 -14.63 -8.12
C PRO A 85 4.09 -14.76 -6.64
N GLY A 86 3.41 -14.02 -5.75
CA GLY A 86 3.71 -14.03 -4.31
C GLY A 86 4.56 -12.86 -3.81
N ASN A 87 5.05 -11.99 -4.70
CA ASN A 87 5.78 -10.79 -4.33
C ASN A 87 4.99 -9.86 -3.37
N GLU A 88 3.66 -9.85 -3.46
CA GLU A 88 2.76 -9.12 -2.55
C GLU A 88 2.92 -9.53 -1.09
N ALA A 89 3.02 -10.83 -0.83
CA ALA A 89 3.20 -11.36 0.52
C ALA A 89 4.58 -10.96 1.06
N ARG A 90 5.62 -11.09 0.24
CA ARG A 90 6.99 -10.69 0.61
C ARG A 90 7.10 -9.19 0.91
N ILE A 91 6.45 -8.34 0.11
CA ILE A 91 6.38 -6.90 0.36
C ILE A 91 5.64 -6.64 1.68
N ALA A 92 4.49 -7.27 1.90
CA ALA A 92 3.72 -7.11 3.13
C ALA A 92 4.53 -7.56 4.37
N GLU A 93 5.24 -8.67 4.29
CA GLU A 93 6.14 -9.16 5.34
C GLU A 93 7.27 -8.17 5.63
N ARG A 94 7.92 -7.64 4.59
CA ARG A 94 8.98 -6.63 4.75
C ARG A 94 8.47 -5.35 5.41
N ILE A 95 7.29 -4.86 4.99
CA ILE A 95 6.66 -3.69 5.61
C ILE A 95 6.29 -4.00 7.07
N THR A 96 5.77 -5.20 7.36
CA THR A 96 5.42 -5.62 8.72
C THR A 96 6.66 -5.68 9.61
N ALA A 97 7.75 -6.28 9.12
CA ALA A 97 9.02 -6.35 9.85
C ALA A 97 9.62 -4.95 10.10
N LEU A 98 9.47 -4.03 9.14
CA LEU A 98 9.98 -2.66 9.25
C LEU A 98 9.20 -1.81 10.26
N THR A 99 7.87 -1.96 10.30
CA THR A 99 6.97 -1.04 11.00
C THR A 99 6.40 -1.60 12.29
N GLY A 100 6.43 -2.93 12.46
CA GLY A 100 5.71 -3.64 13.52
C GLY A 100 4.18 -3.66 13.35
N ILE A 101 3.65 -3.15 12.23
CA ILE A 101 2.22 -3.03 11.96
C ILE A 101 1.80 -4.10 10.97
N VAL A 102 0.66 -4.74 11.19
CA VAL A 102 0.12 -5.77 10.28
C VAL A 102 -0.18 -5.14 8.91
N VAL A 103 0.22 -5.83 7.85
CA VAL A 103 0.03 -5.37 6.47
C VAL A 103 -0.89 -6.29 5.68
N LYS A 104 -1.78 -5.71 4.87
CA LYS A 104 -2.56 -6.42 3.86
C LYS A 104 -2.26 -5.87 2.48
N ALA A 105 -1.77 -6.71 1.59
CA ALA A 105 -1.58 -6.37 0.19
C ALA A 105 -2.84 -6.69 -0.63
N ALA A 106 -3.21 -5.79 -1.54
CA ALA A 106 -4.28 -6.03 -2.50
C ALA A 106 -3.80 -7.05 -3.55
N GLY A 107 -4.05 -8.33 -3.30
CA GLY A 107 -3.58 -9.41 -4.16
C GLY A 107 -4.64 -10.00 -5.09
N VAL A 108 -4.19 -10.44 -6.26
CA VAL A 108 -5.02 -11.24 -7.18
C VAL A 108 -4.93 -12.70 -6.76
N LYS A 109 -5.99 -13.24 -6.14
CA LYS A 109 -6.14 -14.70 -6.05
C LYS A 109 -6.32 -15.24 -7.48
N ARG A 110 -5.40 -16.09 -7.96
CA ARG A 110 -5.70 -16.93 -9.13
C ARG A 110 -6.89 -17.81 -8.80
N SER A 111 -8.00 -17.64 -9.54
CA SER A 111 -9.01 -18.68 -9.66
C SER A 111 -8.33 -19.90 -10.27
N SER A 112 -8.27 -21.01 -9.53
CA SER A 112 -7.74 -22.29 -10.02
C SER A 112 -8.68 -23.03 -10.97
N ARG A 113 -9.68 -22.36 -11.56
CA ARG A 113 -10.56 -22.96 -12.59
C ARG A 113 -10.06 -22.66 -13.98
N LEU A 114 -9.16 -23.50 -14.48
CA LEU A 114 -9.00 -23.88 -15.89
C LEU A 114 -7.92 -24.97 -15.93
N ARG A 115 -8.34 -26.19 -15.62
CA ARG A 115 -7.81 -27.43 -16.17
C ARG A 115 -9.00 -28.29 -16.56
#